data_AF-A0A0B1TDG3-F1
#
_entry.id   AF-A0A0B1TDG3-F1
#
_cell.length_a   1.000
_cell.length_b   1.000
_cell.length_c   1.000
_cell.angle_alpha   90.00
_cell.angle_beta   90.00
_cell.angle_gamma   90.00
#
_symmetry.space_group_name_H-M   'P 1'
#
loop_
_entity.id
_entity.type
_entity.pdbx_description
1 polymer ?
#
loop_
_entity_poly.entity_id
_entity_poly.type
_entity_poly.pdbx_seq_one_letter_code
_entity_poly.pdbx_strand_id
1 'polypeptide(L)'
;MQVYKDMPRFLLMHQSLLSHDDINLVEVEDEDLAGTLLAMHESGELDDALVIVMADHGHRFAELRETHQGMLEERLPFFAISLPAKFRTSDRGRQMYANLLGNRNRLTTPFDIHATLWDILHVPEDLASVQDASKRSLSLFRPILERRTCEQAGISVHWCTCLNWEDAMGTFEGRKLAHILASAIVDAFNRQLKDVFHLCAQLSLQELLDAKKLISTDRSGEVKERFWPNTDGNNATTYYQIKLRTTPGNAVYEVTVSFLCYLLLDINSAVLVVAIGTREVTLFYSSEEVHIDLSSVSHANRFGDAPHCIIDQNYFLATYCVCLDKVSLVNT
;
A
#
# COMPACT_ATOMS: atom_id res chain seq x y z
N MET A 1 -7.30 35.56 3.33
CA MET A 1 -8.09 35.57 4.58
C MET A 1 -8.50 36.99 5.02
N GLN A 2 -8.74 37.92 4.09
CA GLN A 2 -8.82 39.36 4.39
C GLN A 2 -10.20 39.87 4.85
N VAL A 3 -11.27 39.10 4.62
CA VAL A 3 -12.64 39.40 5.04
C VAL A 3 -13.06 38.40 6.13
N TYR A 4 -13.81 38.83 7.15
CA TYR A 4 -14.18 38.02 8.34
C TYR A 4 -12.95 37.46 9.09
N LYS A 5 -12.05 38.35 9.52
CA LYS A 5 -10.78 37.97 10.17
C LYS A 5 -10.98 37.18 11.48
N ASP A 6 -12.11 37.39 12.16
CA ASP A 6 -12.40 36.78 13.46
C ASP A 6 -13.18 35.44 13.36
N MET A 7 -13.36 34.90 12.15
CA MET A 7 -14.06 33.63 11.95
C MET A 7 -13.08 32.49 11.63
N PRO A 8 -13.14 31.35 12.35
CA PRO A 8 -12.40 30.15 12.00
C PRO A 8 -12.78 29.66 10.59
N ARG A 9 -11.79 29.18 9.84
CA ARG A 9 -11.97 28.72 8.45
C ARG A 9 -11.27 27.39 8.23
N PHE A 10 -11.86 26.58 7.38
CA PHE A 10 -11.27 25.35 6.86
C PHE A 10 -11.28 25.43 5.33
N LEU A 11 -10.13 25.17 4.71
CA LEU A 11 -9.97 25.13 3.26
C LEU A 11 -9.36 23.78 2.90
N LEU A 12 -9.99 23.08 1.96
CA LEU A 12 -9.43 21.91 1.30
C LEU A 12 -9.36 22.21 -0.20
N MET A 13 -8.16 22.12 -0.76
CA MET A 13 -7.91 22.24 -2.19
C MET A 13 -7.29 20.93 -2.67
N HIS A 14 -7.79 20.40 -3.78
CA HIS A 14 -7.31 19.17 -4.39
C HIS A 14 -6.99 19.45 -5.86
N GLN A 15 -5.71 19.35 -6.22
CA GLN A 15 -5.21 19.54 -7.58
C GLN A 15 -4.81 18.18 -8.15
N SER A 16 -5.52 17.73 -9.18
CA SER A 16 -5.24 16.45 -9.84
C SER A 16 -4.98 16.56 -11.33
N LEU A 17 -5.26 17.72 -11.96
CA LEU A 17 -5.20 17.87 -13.41
C LEU A 17 -3.81 17.60 -13.97
N LEU A 18 -2.77 18.12 -13.32
CA LEU A 18 -1.38 18.02 -13.76
C LEU A 18 -0.60 16.88 -13.07
N SER A 19 -1.23 16.11 -12.19
CA SER A 19 -0.59 15.02 -11.43
C SER A 19 -1.18 13.63 -11.69
N HIS A 20 -2.41 13.54 -12.22
CA HIS A 20 -3.12 12.27 -12.33
C HIS A 20 -2.58 11.35 -13.43
N ASP A 21 -2.37 11.88 -14.64
CA ASP A 21 -2.08 11.07 -15.83
C ASP A 21 -0.59 11.01 -16.20
N ASP A 22 0.18 12.07 -15.95
CA ASP A 22 1.60 12.16 -16.30
C ASP A 22 2.40 12.79 -15.16
N ILE A 23 3.35 12.04 -14.60
CA ILE A 23 4.22 12.50 -13.53
C ILE A 23 5.06 13.73 -13.90
N ASN A 24 5.35 13.92 -15.19
CA ASN A 24 6.19 15.02 -15.66
C ASN A 24 5.46 16.36 -15.71
N LEU A 25 4.12 16.38 -15.57
CA LEU A 25 3.34 17.62 -15.57
C LEU A 25 3.28 18.29 -14.20
N VAL A 26 3.69 17.59 -13.13
CA VAL A 26 3.67 18.15 -11.76
C VAL A 26 4.58 19.37 -11.62
N GLU A 27 5.73 19.39 -12.31
CA GLU A 27 6.67 20.52 -12.31
C GLU A 27 6.03 21.83 -12.80
N VAL A 28 4.98 21.74 -13.64
CA VAL A 28 4.27 22.92 -14.16
C VAL A 28 3.53 23.69 -13.06
N GLU A 29 3.11 23.03 -11.97
CA GLU A 29 2.42 23.69 -10.85
C GLU A 29 3.38 24.16 -9.74
N ASP A 30 4.66 23.77 -9.79
CA ASP A 30 5.59 23.94 -8.66
C ASP A 30 5.86 25.42 -8.32
N GLU A 31 6.26 26.22 -9.31
CA GLU A 31 6.55 27.65 -9.12
C GLU A 31 5.30 28.44 -8.69
N ASP A 32 4.14 28.14 -9.28
CA ASP A 32 2.87 28.82 -8.98
C ASP A 32 2.36 28.48 -7.57
N LEU A 33 2.45 27.21 -7.15
CA LEU A 33 2.09 26.77 -5.81
C LEU A 33 3.03 27.39 -4.77
N ALA A 34 4.35 27.34 -5.00
CA ALA A 34 5.34 27.94 -4.13
C ALA A 34 5.15 29.45 -4.01
N GLY A 35 4.95 30.15 -5.14
CA GLY A 35 4.70 31.59 -5.17
C GLY A 35 3.42 31.98 -4.43
N THR A 36 2.35 31.19 -4.56
CA THR A 36 1.10 31.40 -3.82
C THR A 36 1.29 31.26 -2.32
N LEU A 37 1.96 30.18 -1.87
CA LEU A 37 2.23 29.96 -0.44
C LEU A 37 3.17 31.03 0.13
N LEU A 38 4.18 31.45 -0.63
CA LEU A 38 5.10 32.51 -0.23
C LEU A 38 4.37 33.85 -0.09
N ALA A 39 3.54 34.23 -1.07
CA ALA A 39 2.76 35.46 -0.99
C ALA A 39 1.86 35.46 0.25
N MET A 40 1.15 34.36 0.52
CA MET A 40 0.31 34.20 1.72
C MET A 40 1.11 34.24 3.02
N HIS A 41 2.36 33.76 3.01
CA HIS A 41 3.26 33.86 4.15
C HIS A 41 3.68 35.33 4.39
N GLU A 42 4.12 36.02 3.34
CA GLU A 42 4.63 37.40 3.41
C GLU A 42 3.56 38.42 3.81
N SER A 43 2.31 38.24 3.37
CA SER A 43 1.20 39.12 3.79
C SER A 43 0.54 38.71 5.12
N GLY A 44 1.08 37.70 5.80
CA GLY A 44 0.69 37.29 7.15
C GLY A 44 -0.60 36.47 7.24
N GLU A 45 -1.19 36.02 6.13
CA GLU A 45 -2.36 35.13 6.17
C GLU A 45 -2.07 33.79 6.85
N LEU A 46 -0.81 33.35 6.85
CA LEU A 46 -0.40 32.10 7.48
C LEU A 46 0.02 32.25 8.96
N ASP A 47 0.03 33.47 9.52
CA ASP A 47 0.48 33.74 10.89
C ASP A 47 -0.39 33.11 11.98
N ASP A 48 -1.61 32.71 11.63
CA ASP A 48 -2.57 32.02 12.49
C ASP A 48 -3.25 30.84 11.76
N ALA A 49 -2.53 30.24 10.81
CA ALA A 49 -3.01 29.08 10.06
C ALA A 49 -2.11 27.86 10.24
N LEU A 50 -2.74 26.71 10.43
CA LEU A 50 -2.09 25.43 10.19
C LEU A 50 -2.24 25.07 8.72
N VAL A 51 -1.13 24.77 8.06
CA VAL A 51 -1.10 24.46 6.64
C VAL A 51 -0.57 23.05 6.46
N ILE A 52 -1.30 22.22 5.71
CA ILE A 52 -0.86 20.90 5.28
C ILE A 52 -0.76 20.91 3.77
N VAL A 53 0.39 20.47 3.25
CA VAL A 53 0.59 20.18 1.82
C VAL A 53 0.88 18.69 1.72
N MET A 54 0.02 17.95 1.02
CA MET A 54 0.13 16.50 0.95
C MET A 54 -0.39 15.95 -0.37
N ALA A 55 0.11 14.79 -0.75
CA ALA A 55 -0.49 13.96 -1.78
C ALA A 55 -1.40 12.90 -1.14
N ASP A 56 -2.47 12.52 -1.83
CA ASP A 56 -3.34 11.41 -1.41
C ASP A 56 -2.70 10.05 -1.74
N HIS A 57 -1.88 10.01 -2.80
CA HIS A 57 -1.04 8.88 -3.19
C HIS A 57 0.13 9.33 -4.10
N GLY A 58 1.13 8.47 -4.31
CA GLY A 58 2.12 8.67 -5.37
C GLY A 58 1.61 8.22 -6.74
N HIS A 59 2.41 8.34 -7.79
CA HIS A 59 1.95 8.04 -9.15
C HIS A 59 1.59 6.55 -9.32
N ARG A 60 0.33 6.27 -9.66
CA ARG A 60 -0.27 4.91 -9.70
C ARG A 60 -0.22 4.24 -11.07
N PHE A 61 0.17 4.98 -12.11
CA PHE A 61 0.17 4.51 -13.48
C PHE A 61 1.56 4.69 -14.12
N ALA A 62 1.69 4.32 -15.39
CA ALA A 62 2.94 4.35 -16.17
C ALA A 62 4.00 3.29 -15.80
N GLU A 63 4.99 3.14 -16.69
CA GLU A 63 6.10 2.20 -16.55
C GLU A 63 6.88 2.39 -15.24
N LEU A 64 6.85 3.58 -14.66
CA LEU A 64 7.49 3.84 -13.37
C LEU A 64 6.91 2.97 -12.24
N ARG A 65 5.57 2.84 -12.17
CA ARG A 65 4.89 2.00 -11.15
C ARG A 65 5.26 0.53 -11.26
N GLU A 66 5.74 0.10 -12.43
CA GLU A 66 6.21 -1.26 -12.64
C GLU A 66 7.55 -1.57 -11.97
N THR A 67 8.31 -0.53 -11.58
CA THR A 67 9.60 -0.64 -10.88
C THR A 67 9.44 -0.70 -9.36
N HIS A 68 10.47 -1.17 -8.65
CA HIS A 68 10.47 -1.14 -7.18
C HIS A 68 10.40 0.29 -6.61
N GLN A 69 11.07 1.24 -7.25
CA GLN A 69 11.05 2.64 -6.83
C GLN A 69 9.66 3.26 -7.00
N GLY A 70 9.02 3.07 -8.16
CA GLY A 70 7.66 3.58 -8.38
C GLY A 70 6.62 2.98 -7.43
N MET A 71 6.78 1.71 -7.02
CA MET A 71 5.96 1.11 -5.97
C MET A 71 6.15 1.79 -4.61
N LEU A 72 7.39 2.16 -4.24
CA LEU A 72 7.63 2.90 -3.01
C LEU A 72 7.03 4.31 -3.07
N GLU A 73 7.24 5.03 -4.17
CA GLU A 73 6.68 6.36 -4.41
C GLU A 73 5.15 6.36 -4.35
N GLU A 74 4.48 5.37 -4.96
CA GLU A 74 3.02 5.19 -4.86
C GLU A 74 2.54 5.15 -3.40
N ARG A 75 3.27 4.43 -2.55
CA ARG A 75 2.86 4.09 -1.18
C ARG A 75 3.34 5.08 -0.13
N LEU A 76 4.28 5.95 -0.48
CA LEU A 76 4.87 6.97 0.40
C LEU A 76 4.59 8.37 -0.15
N PRO A 77 3.31 8.81 -0.19
CA PRO A 77 2.99 10.14 -0.68
C PRO A 77 3.63 11.22 0.20
N PHE A 78 3.93 12.35 -0.43
CA PHE A 78 4.44 13.53 0.25
C PHE A 78 3.48 14.04 1.33
N PHE A 79 4.03 14.47 2.47
CA PHE A 79 3.28 15.14 3.53
C PHE A 79 4.16 16.17 4.23
N ALA A 80 3.69 17.42 4.26
CA ALA A 80 4.29 18.51 5.01
C ALA A 80 3.23 19.25 5.83
N ILE A 81 3.62 19.73 7.00
CA ILE A 81 2.77 20.48 7.91
C ILE A 81 3.53 21.68 8.46
N SER A 82 2.91 22.85 8.40
CA SER A 82 3.41 24.12 8.95
C SER A 82 2.49 24.61 10.06
N LEU A 83 3.08 25.11 11.14
CA LEU A 83 2.38 25.62 12.32
C LEU A 83 2.72 27.10 12.57
N PRO A 84 1.75 27.92 13.00
CA PRO A 84 1.98 29.30 13.38
C PRO A 84 3.13 29.48 14.37
N ALA A 85 3.95 30.51 14.20
CA ALA A 85 5.06 30.80 15.12
C ALA A 85 4.57 31.01 16.56
N LYS A 86 3.47 31.74 16.74
CA LYS A 86 2.84 31.98 18.05
C LYS A 86 2.39 30.69 18.73
N PHE A 87 1.82 29.75 17.95
CA PHE A 87 1.44 28.44 18.45
C PHE A 87 2.66 27.66 18.95
N ARG A 88 3.74 27.59 18.15
CA ARG A 88 4.98 26.88 18.51
C ARG A 88 5.64 27.41 19.78
N THR A 89 5.43 28.68 20.14
CA THR A 89 5.99 29.29 21.35
C THR A 89 5.08 29.24 22.58
N SER A 90 3.77 28.98 22.39
CA SER A 90 2.79 28.85 23.48
C SER A 90 3.10 27.66 24.39
N ASP A 91 2.54 27.67 25.61
CA ASP A 91 2.83 26.63 26.61
C ASP A 91 2.53 25.21 26.10
N ARG A 92 1.35 25.02 25.50
CA ARG A 92 0.89 23.72 24.98
C ARG A 92 1.49 23.43 23.60
N GLY A 93 1.50 24.43 22.72
CA GLY A 93 1.97 24.27 21.35
C GLY A 93 3.47 23.99 21.24
N ARG A 94 4.28 24.42 22.21
CA ARG A 94 5.71 24.05 22.29
C ARG A 94 5.91 22.54 22.43
N GLN A 95 5.14 21.89 23.29
CA GLN A 95 5.21 20.44 23.46
C GLN A 95 4.67 19.71 22.23
N MET A 96 3.55 20.17 21.66
CA MET A 96 2.98 19.60 20.43
C MET A 96 3.96 19.70 19.25
N TYR A 97 4.65 20.83 19.10
CA TYR A 97 5.68 21.01 18.09
C TYR A 97 6.90 20.12 18.31
N ALA A 98 7.36 19.98 19.57
CA ALA A 98 8.44 19.06 19.90
C ALA A 98 8.08 17.59 19.56
N ASN A 99 6.85 17.18 19.84
CA ASN A 99 6.34 15.85 19.48
C ASN A 99 6.26 15.66 17.97
N LEU A 100 5.77 16.66 17.23
CA LEU A 100 5.73 16.64 15.77
C LEU A 100 7.13 16.44 15.18
N LEU A 101 8.14 17.17 15.67
CA LEU A 101 9.53 17.00 15.26
C LEU A 101 10.08 15.61 15.63
N GLY A 102 9.71 15.09 16.80
CA GLY A 102 10.07 13.72 17.23
C GLY A 102 9.42 12.62 16.39
N ASN A 103 8.29 12.91 15.73
CA ASN A 103 7.54 11.97 14.90
C ASN A 103 7.94 12.00 13.42
N ARG A 104 8.74 12.96 12.96
CA ARG A 104 9.06 13.18 11.53
C ARG A 104 9.60 11.96 10.77
N ASN A 105 10.25 11.03 11.47
CA ASN A 105 10.84 9.81 10.90
C ASN A 105 10.14 8.52 11.40
N ARG A 106 8.90 8.62 11.88
CA ARG A 106 8.11 7.48 12.37
C ARG A 106 7.05 7.11 11.35
N LEU A 107 6.71 5.83 11.29
CA LEU A 107 5.64 5.33 10.42
C LEU A 107 4.29 5.93 10.84
N THR A 108 3.67 6.65 9.91
CA THR A 108 2.36 7.29 10.08
C THR A 108 1.47 6.97 8.88
N THR A 109 0.18 7.25 9.02
CA THR A 109 -0.84 7.00 8.00
C THR A 109 -1.76 8.21 7.86
N PRO A 110 -2.54 8.32 6.78
CA PRO A 110 -3.57 9.36 6.67
C PRO A 110 -4.59 9.36 7.83
N PHE A 111 -4.81 8.22 8.51
CA PHE A 111 -5.65 8.19 9.70
C PHE A 111 -5.08 9.03 10.84
N ASP A 112 -3.76 9.14 10.95
CA ASP A 112 -3.08 9.94 11.98
C ASP A 112 -3.32 11.45 11.77
N ILE A 113 -3.50 11.88 10.52
CA ILE A 113 -3.85 13.27 10.16
C ILE A 113 -5.20 13.63 10.79
N HIS A 114 -6.19 12.73 10.74
CA HIS A 114 -7.49 12.96 11.38
C HIS A 114 -7.35 13.20 12.90
N ALA A 115 -6.61 12.36 13.64
CA ALA A 115 -6.38 12.60 15.07
C ALA A 115 -5.57 13.88 15.33
N THR A 116 -4.66 14.23 14.43
CA THR A 116 -3.89 15.48 14.50
C THR A 116 -4.81 16.69 14.39
N LEU A 117 -5.72 16.71 13.41
CA LEU A 117 -6.76 17.73 13.24
C LEU A 117 -7.69 17.81 14.46
N TRP A 118 -8.03 16.66 15.04
CA TRP A 118 -8.85 16.61 16.24
C TRP A 118 -8.15 17.24 17.46
N ASP A 119 -6.86 16.94 17.66
CA ASP A 119 -6.07 17.47 18.78
C ASP A 119 -5.83 19.00 18.68
N ILE A 120 -5.91 19.60 17.48
CA ILE A 120 -5.90 21.07 17.33
C ILE A 120 -7.15 21.70 17.90
N LEU A 121 -8.31 21.08 17.66
CA LEU A 121 -9.60 21.57 18.16
C LEU A 121 -9.76 21.27 19.66
N HIS A 122 -9.20 20.16 20.13
CA HIS A 122 -9.37 19.66 21.50
C HIS A 122 -8.02 19.21 22.07
N VAL A 123 -7.21 20.17 22.52
CA VAL A 123 -5.83 19.89 22.98
C VAL A 123 -5.84 18.96 24.21
N PRO A 124 -5.34 17.72 24.12
CA PRO A 124 -5.45 16.72 25.17
C PRO A 124 -4.51 17.01 26.34
N GLU A 125 -4.95 16.88 27.59
CA GLU A 125 -4.16 17.20 28.80
C GLU A 125 -2.76 16.54 28.77
N ASP A 126 -2.72 15.26 28.43
CA ASP A 126 -1.48 14.50 28.25
C ASP A 126 -0.90 14.66 26.84
N LEU A 127 0.26 15.33 26.78
CA LEU A 127 1.07 15.49 25.57
C LEU A 127 2.42 14.75 25.66
N ALA A 128 2.71 14.07 26.76
CA ALA A 128 4.03 13.50 27.03
C ALA A 128 4.07 11.98 26.88
N SER A 129 2.95 11.29 27.10
CA SER A 129 2.93 9.83 27.00
C SER A 129 2.95 9.35 25.56
N VAL A 130 3.65 8.24 25.33
CA VAL A 130 3.57 7.51 24.05
C VAL A 130 2.16 7.01 23.84
N GLN A 131 1.62 7.25 22.65
CA GLN A 131 0.27 6.85 22.29
C GLN A 131 0.14 5.33 22.17
N ASP A 132 -1.04 4.82 22.52
CA ASP A 132 -1.40 3.41 22.40
C ASP A 132 -1.51 3.00 20.91
N ALA A 133 -0.53 2.24 20.45
CA ALA A 133 -0.42 1.78 19.07
C ALA A 133 -1.46 0.72 18.67
N SER A 134 -2.31 0.25 19.59
CA SER A 134 -3.48 -0.56 19.24
C SER A 134 -4.61 0.27 18.62
N LYS A 135 -4.56 1.60 18.76
CA LYS A 135 -5.51 2.52 18.14
C LYS A 135 -5.16 2.74 16.67
N ARG A 136 -6.20 2.76 15.83
CA ARG A 136 -6.07 3.00 14.37
C ARG A 136 -5.39 4.32 14.02
N SER A 137 -5.58 5.35 14.83
CA SER A 137 -5.15 6.73 14.55
C SER A 137 -4.43 7.32 15.76
N LEU A 138 -3.22 7.82 15.53
CA LEU A 138 -2.31 8.41 16.51
C LEU A 138 -1.97 9.84 16.08
N SER A 139 -2.27 10.84 16.89
CA SER A 139 -2.01 12.25 16.54
C SER A 139 -0.51 12.52 16.40
N LEU A 140 -0.14 13.30 15.38
CA LEU A 140 1.25 13.74 15.15
C LEU A 140 1.74 14.71 16.24
N PHE A 141 0.84 15.32 17.02
CA PHE A 141 1.17 16.22 18.13
C PHE A 141 1.44 15.53 19.46
N ARG A 142 1.35 14.21 19.49
CA ARG A 142 1.68 13.38 20.66
C ARG A 142 2.73 12.34 20.27
N PRO A 143 3.57 11.85 21.20
CA PRO A 143 4.62 10.90 20.85
C PRO A 143 4.03 9.61 20.25
N ILE A 144 4.51 9.23 19.06
CA ILE A 144 4.23 7.93 18.43
C ILE A 144 5.34 6.95 18.80
N LEU A 145 5.08 5.64 18.81
CA LEU A 145 6.13 4.65 19.06
C LEU A 145 7.26 4.78 18.00
N GLU A 146 8.53 4.82 18.43
CA GLU A 146 9.68 4.93 17.52
C GLU A 146 9.74 3.78 16.51
N ARG A 147 9.28 2.59 16.92
CA ARG A 147 9.23 1.38 16.10
C ARG A 147 7.80 0.90 15.91
N ARG A 148 6.90 1.80 15.49
CA ARG A 148 5.53 1.41 15.08
C ARG A 148 5.62 0.47 13.88
N THR A 149 5.01 -0.71 13.97
CA THR A 149 4.98 -1.69 12.88
C THR A 149 3.84 -1.39 11.90
N CYS A 150 3.90 -1.94 10.69
CA CYS A 150 2.80 -1.85 9.72
C CYS A 150 1.49 -2.43 10.28
N GLU A 151 1.55 -3.53 11.02
CA GLU A 151 0.38 -4.10 11.69
C GLU A 151 -0.25 -3.12 12.69
N GLN A 152 0.56 -2.48 13.54
CA GLN A 152 0.11 -1.42 14.46
C GLN A 152 -0.41 -0.17 13.73
N ALA A 153 0.01 0.04 12.48
CA ALA A 153 -0.49 1.11 11.62
C ALA A 153 -1.73 0.68 10.81
N GLY A 154 -2.17 -0.58 10.89
CA GLY A 154 -3.25 -1.12 10.07
C GLY A 154 -2.91 -1.24 8.59
N ILE A 155 -1.62 -1.30 8.24
CA ILE A 155 -1.11 -1.47 6.89
C ILE A 155 -0.92 -2.97 6.63
N SER A 156 -1.58 -3.50 5.60
CA SER A 156 -1.44 -4.92 5.24
C SER A 156 -0.03 -5.24 4.73
N VAL A 157 0.36 -6.51 4.76
CA VAL A 157 1.66 -6.99 4.26
C VAL A 157 1.87 -6.56 2.81
N HIS A 158 0.80 -6.55 2.00
CA HIS A 158 0.86 -6.12 0.62
C HIS A 158 1.37 -4.69 0.47
N TRP A 159 0.88 -3.75 1.30
CA TRP A 159 1.17 -2.30 1.21
C TRP A 159 2.35 -1.85 2.09
N CYS A 160 2.87 -2.70 2.96
CA CYS A 160 3.90 -2.31 3.92
C CYS A 160 5.27 -2.07 3.23
N THR A 161 5.75 -0.83 3.29
CA THR A 161 7.05 -0.41 2.73
C THR A 161 8.23 -0.66 3.66
N CYS A 162 7.98 -1.02 4.92
CA CYS A 162 9.02 -1.40 5.88
C CYS A 162 9.57 -2.82 5.67
N LEU A 163 8.90 -3.63 4.84
CA LEU A 163 9.24 -5.02 4.59
C LEU A 163 10.27 -5.17 3.47
N ASN A 164 11.14 -6.16 3.60
CA ASN A 164 12.18 -6.45 2.61
C ASN A 164 11.80 -7.66 1.76
N TRP A 165 11.85 -7.50 0.44
CA TRP A 165 11.42 -8.50 -0.53
C TRP A 165 12.60 -8.87 -1.43
N GLU A 166 12.90 -10.15 -1.54
CA GLU A 166 13.97 -10.67 -2.42
C GLU A 166 13.39 -11.33 -3.66
N ASP A 167 14.14 -11.28 -4.76
CA ASP A 167 13.78 -11.99 -5.99
C ASP A 167 13.64 -13.49 -5.73
N ALA A 168 12.47 -14.04 -6.06
CA ALA A 168 12.19 -15.45 -5.97
C ALA A 168 12.44 -16.18 -7.31
N MET A 169 12.73 -15.47 -8.39
CA MET A 169 12.90 -16.06 -9.72
C MET A 169 14.35 -16.46 -10.05
N GLY A 170 15.31 -16.17 -9.17
CA GLY A 170 16.73 -16.54 -9.37
C GLY A 170 16.99 -18.04 -9.50
N THR A 171 16.13 -18.91 -8.96
CA THR A 171 16.29 -20.38 -8.99
C THR A 171 15.22 -21.08 -9.85
N PHE A 172 15.53 -22.28 -10.34
CA PHE A 172 14.55 -23.08 -11.09
C PHE A 172 13.29 -23.40 -10.25
N GLU A 173 13.49 -23.78 -9.00
CA GLU A 173 12.37 -24.10 -8.10
C GLU A 173 11.54 -22.89 -7.72
N GLY A 174 12.19 -21.74 -7.48
CA GLY A 174 11.49 -20.48 -7.22
C GLY A 174 10.63 -20.05 -8.41
N ARG A 175 11.14 -20.16 -9.65
CA ARG A 175 10.35 -19.88 -10.87
C ARG A 175 9.17 -20.84 -11.05
N LYS A 176 9.37 -22.13 -10.76
CA LYS A 176 8.30 -23.14 -10.83
C LYS A 176 7.20 -22.84 -9.82
N LEU A 177 7.56 -22.54 -8.57
CA LEU A 177 6.62 -22.14 -7.53
C LEU A 177 5.87 -20.87 -7.92
N ALA A 178 6.57 -19.83 -8.40
CA ALA A 178 5.95 -18.58 -8.82
C ALA A 178 4.89 -18.77 -9.93
N HIS A 179 5.15 -19.65 -10.91
CA HIS A 179 4.16 -20.00 -11.95
C HIS A 179 2.93 -20.70 -11.38
N ILE A 180 3.12 -21.60 -10.40
CA ILE A 180 2.01 -22.28 -9.73
C ILE A 180 1.16 -21.26 -8.97
N LEU A 181 1.79 -20.34 -8.24
CA LEU A 181 1.09 -19.27 -7.52
C LEU A 181 0.36 -18.32 -8.48
N ALA A 182 0.99 -17.94 -9.59
CA ALA A 182 0.34 -17.12 -10.63
C ALA A 182 -0.90 -17.81 -11.23
N SER A 183 -0.81 -19.11 -11.50
CA SER A 183 -1.96 -19.89 -11.99
C SER A 183 -3.08 -19.93 -10.94
N ALA A 184 -2.75 -20.18 -9.67
CA ALA A 184 -3.71 -20.18 -8.57
C ALA A 184 -4.40 -18.82 -8.36
N ILE A 185 -3.68 -17.71 -8.60
CA ILE A 185 -4.24 -16.36 -8.58
C ILE A 185 -5.28 -16.19 -9.69
N VAL A 186 -4.95 -16.56 -10.94
CA VAL A 186 -5.90 -16.47 -12.06
C VAL A 186 -7.13 -17.35 -11.80
N ASP A 187 -6.96 -18.55 -11.25
CA ASP A 187 -8.07 -19.40 -10.84
C ASP A 187 -8.92 -18.75 -9.76
N ALA A 188 -8.31 -18.05 -8.79
CA ALA A 188 -9.03 -17.30 -7.76
C ALA A 188 -9.84 -16.15 -8.36
N PHE A 189 -9.30 -15.41 -9.32
CA PHE A 189 -10.03 -14.36 -10.04
C PHE A 189 -11.22 -14.93 -10.80
N ASN A 190 -11.03 -16.02 -11.55
CA ASN A 190 -12.11 -16.69 -12.27
C ASN A 190 -13.18 -17.26 -11.32
N ARG A 191 -12.82 -17.68 -10.10
CA ARG A 191 -13.82 -18.04 -9.07
C ARG A 191 -14.66 -16.85 -8.61
N GLN A 192 -14.11 -15.64 -8.54
CA GLN A 192 -14.88 -14.43 -8.25
C GLN A 192 -15.83 -14.07 -9.40
N LEU A 193 -15.41 -14.32 -10.65
CA LEU A 193 -16.16 -13.99 -11.86
C LEU A 193 -17.20 -15.05 -12.28
N LYS A 194 -17.25 -16.20 -11.59
CA LYS A 194 -18.03 -17.38 -12.02
C LYS A 194 -19.50 -17.10 -12.34
N ASP A 195 -20.13 -16.19 -11.59
CA ASP A 195 -21.55 -15.88 -11.71
C ASP A 195 -21.83 -14.75 -12.72
N VAL A 196 -20.76 -14.12 -13.25
CA VAL A 196 -20.83 -12.97 -14.17
C VAL A 196 -20.07 -13.20 -15.48
N PHE A 197 -19.75 -14.45 -15.85
CA PHE A 197 -19.11 -14.76 -17.13
C PHE A 197 -19.96 -14.41 -18.38
N HIS A 198 -21.23 -14.08 -18.20
CA HIS A 198 -22.09 -13.53 -19.24
C HIS A 198 -21.83 -12.04 -19.51
N LEU A 199 -21.06 -11.36 -18.64
CA LEU A 199 -20.62 -9.96 -18.76
C LEU A 199 -19.10 -9.88 -18.94
N CYS A 200 -18.36 -10.61 -18.11
CA CYS A 200 -16.90 -10.58 -18.03
C CYS A 200 -16.30 -11.81 -18.71
N ALA A 201 -15.22 -11.62 -19.46
CA ALA A 201 -14.46 -12.71 -20.04
C ALA A 201 -13.73 -13.54 -18.96
N GLN A 202 -13.59 -14.83 -19.21
CA GLN A 202 -12.72 -15.68 -18.41
C GLN A 202 -11.25 -15.31 -18.65
N LEU A 203 -10.51 -15.09 -17.56
CA LEU A 203 -9.10 -14.72 -17.62
C LEU A 203 -8.21 -15.95 -17.76
N SER A 204 -7.06 -15.77 -18.39
CA SER A 204 -5.96 -16.74 -18.42
C SER A 204 -4.63 -16.04 -18.13
N LEU A 205 -3.68 -16.79 -17.57
CA LEU A 205 -2.32 -16.30 -17.33
C LEU A 205 -1.62 -16.11 -18.68
N GLN A 206 -1.24 -14.87 -18.99
CA GLN A 206 -0.47 -14.53 -20.18
C GLN A 206 1.03 -14.60 -19.91
N GLU A 207 1.48 -13.99 -18.82
CA GLU A 207 2.90 -13.90 -18.47
C GLU A 207 3.09 -13.77 -16.95
N LEU A 208 4.11 -14.44 -16.41
CA LEU A 208 4.66 -14.14 -15.08
C LEU A 208 5.75 -13.08 -15.25
N LEU A 209 5.56 -11.90 -14.65
CA LEU A 209 6.45 -10.75 -14.82
C LEU A 209 7.51 -10.67 -13.72
N ASP A 210 7.10 -10.90 -12.47
CA ASP A 210 7.98 -10.82 -11.31
C ASP A 210 7.45 -11.70 -10.17
N ALA A 211 8.35 -12.17 -9.30
CA ALA A 211 7.97 -12.85 -8.08
C ALA A 211 8.98 -12.55 -6.99
N LYS A 212 8.50 -12.08 -5.84
CA LYS A 212 9.33 -11.79 -4.68
C LYS A 212 8.91 -12.61 -3.48
N LYS A 213 9.88 -13.03 -2.68
CA LYS A 213 9.67 -13.68 -1.39
C LYS A 213 9.96 -12.67 -0.29
N LEU A 214 9.07 -12.60 0.70
CA LEU A 214 9.31 -11.80 1.89
C LEU A 214 10.46 -12.41 2.70
N ILE A 215 11.46 -11.61 3.03
CA ILE A 215 12.53 -11.98 3.96
C ILE A 215 12.51 -11.07 5.18
N SER A 216 12.99 -11.57 6.30
CA SER A 216 13.13 -10.77 7.52
C SER A 216 14.60 -10.67 7.89
N THR A 217 15.17 -9.48 7.74
CA THR A 217 16.48 -9.19 8.30
C THR A 217 16.40 -9.15 9.83
N ASP A 218 17.18 -10.00 10.51
CA ASP A 218 17.43 -9.79 11.92
C ASP A 218 18.46 -8.64 12.10
N ARG A 219 18.54 -8.08 13.32
CA ARG A 219 19.46 -6.97 13.63
C ARG A 219 20.94 -7.34 13.56
N SER A 220 21.30 -8.60 13.29
CA SER A 220 22.67 -9.06 13.09
C SER A 220 23.13 -8.94 11.63
N GLY A 221 22.27 -8.53 10.71
CA GLY A 221 22.59 -8.52 9.28
C GLY A 221 22.66 -9.92 8.67
N GLU A 222 22.21 -10.94 9.40
CA GLU A 222 21.97 -12.26 8.82
C GLU A 222 20.57 -12.24 8.18
N VAL A 223 20.52 -12.59 6.89
CA VAL A 223 19.26 -12.94 6.23
C VAL A 223 18.76 -14.22 6.88
N LYS A 224 17.89 -14.08 7.88
CA LYS A 224 17.13 -15.22 8.39
C LYS A 224 15.79 -15.23 7.67
N GLU A 225 15.36 -16.39 7.22
CA GLU A 225 13.96 -16.62 6.85
C GLU A 225 13.11 -16.49 8.11
N ARG A 226 12.87 -15.26 8.61
CA ARG A 226 11.95 -15.08 9.73
C ARG A 226 10.54 -15.01 9.16
N PHE A 227 9.96 -16.19 9.14
CA PHE A 227 8.55 -16.46 9.20
C PHE A 227 7.83 -15.43 10.07
N TRP A 228 6.74 -14.83 9.56
CA TRP A 228 5.86 -14.02 10.41
C TRP A 228 5.30 -14.94 11.49
N PRO A 229 5.65 -14.75 12.77
CA PRO A 229 5.22 -15.66 13.80
C PRO A 229 3.71 -15.49 13.97
N ASN A 230 2.96 -16.57 13.72
CA ASN A 230 1.76 -16.76 14.52
C ASN A 230 2.20 -16.82 15.98
N THR A 231 1.34 -16.38 16.88
CA THR A 231 1.53 -16.39 18.35
C THR A 231 1.88 -17.77 18.91
N ASP A 232 1.80 -18.82 18.09
CA ASP A 232 2.09 -20.21 18.42
C ASP A 232 3.35 -20.63 17.63
N GLY A 233 4.50 -20.63 18.31
CA GLY A 233 5.86 -20.73 17.74
C GLY A 233 6.26 -22.00 16.97
N ASN A 234 5.32 -22.70 16.33
CA ASN A 234 5.56 -23.87 15.47
C ASN A 234 5.16 -23.68 14.01
N ASN A 235 4.41 -22.62 13.66
CA ASN A 235 3.89 -22.42 12.30
C ASN A 235 4.41 -21.13 11.70
N ALA A 236 4.92 -21.26 10.48
CA ALA A 236 5.80 -20.28 9.88
C ALA A 236 5.16 -19.73 8.60
N THR A 237 4.52 -18.56 8.65
CA THR A 237 3.84 -18.01 7.46
C THR A 237 4.85 -17.46 6.47
N THR A 238 4.81 -17.95 5.24
CA THR A 238 5.62 -17.46 4.12
C THR A 238 4.77 -16.56 3.24
N TYR A 239 5.34 -15.45 2.77
CA TYR A 239 4.67 -14.52 1.86
C TYR A 239 5.42 -14.41 0.54
N TYR A 240 4.65 -14.40 -0.54
CA TYR A 240 5.10 -14.10 -1.90
C TYR A 240 4.31 -12.90 -2.44
N GLN A 241 4.98 -12.05 -3.19
CA GLN A 241 4.35 -11.04 -4.03
C GLN A 241 4.55 -11.46 -5.49
N ILE A 242 3.46 -11.73 -6.19
CA ILE A 242 3.47 -12.20 -7.58
C ILE A 242 2.97 -11.09 -8.48
N LYS A 243 3.77 -10.73 -9.48
CA LYS A 243 3.39 -9.81 -10.56
C LYS A 243 3.13 -10.62 -11.82
N LEU A 244 1.91 -10.56 -12.34
CA LEU A 244 1.50 -11.34 -13.51
C LEU A 244 0.68 -10.49 -14.49
N ARG A 245 0.67 -10.89 -15.75
CA ARG A 245 -0.22 -10.35 -16.79
C ARG A 245 -1.28 -11.38 -17.16
N THR A 246 -2.52 -10.93 -17.33
CA THR A 246 -3.64 -11.76 -17.78
C THR A 246 -4.12 -11.38 -19.17
N THR A 247 -4.78 -12.34 -19.84
CA THR A 247 -5.51 -12.11 -21.09
C THR A 247 -6.93 -12.69 -20.97
N PRO A 248 -7.96 -12.04 -21.53
CA PRO A 248 -7.92 -10.78 -22.28
C PRO A 248 -7.66 -9.54 -21.39
N GLY A 249 -7.42 -8.38 -22.02
CA GLY A 249 -7.27 -7.08 -21.34
C GLY A 249 -5.84 -6.65 -21.01
N ASN A 250 -4.85 -7.56 -21.08
CA ASN A 250 -3.44 -7.26 -20.77
C ASN A 250 -3.25 -6.59 -19.39
N ALA A 251 -4.13 -6.89 -18.43
CA ALA A 251 -4.07 -6.35 -17.08
C ALA A 251 -2.85 -6.92 -16.33
N VAL A 252 -2.09 -6.02 -15.68
CA VAL A 252 -0.94 -6.37 -14.87
C VAL A 252 -1.32 -6.27 -13.40
N TYR A 253 -1.29 -7.42 -12.71
CA TYR A 253 -1.64 -7.53 -11.31
C TYR A 253 -0.39 -7.73 -10.45
N GLU A 254 -0.40 -7.12 -9.27
CA GLU A 254 0.50 -7.42 -8.16
C GLU A 254 -0.34 -7.98 -7.00
N VAL A 255 -0.05 -9.21 -6.60
CA VAL A 255 -0.87 -9.96 -5.62
C VAL A 255 0.01 -10.55 -4.53
N THR A 256 -0.40 -10.39 -3.28
CA THR A 256 0.26 -11.05 -2.16
C THR A 256 -0.40 -12.38 -1.86
N VAL A 257 0.42 -13.41 -1.76
CA VAL A 257 0.02 -14.78 -1.44
C VAL A 257 0.75 -15.21 -0.19
N SER A 258 0.07 -15.91 0.70
CA SER A 258 0.68 -16.50 1.90
C SER A 258 0.26 -17.94 2.10
N PHE A 259 1.12 -18.71 2.76
CA PHE A 259 0.83 -20.09 3.15
C PHE A 259 1.69 -20.47 4.37
N LEU A 260 1.19 -21.41 5.16
CA LEU A 260 1.92 -21.94 6.31
C LEU A 260 3.01 -22.90 5.84
N CYS A 261 4.25 -22.69 6.26
CA CYS A 261 5.32 -23.66 6.06
C CYS A 261 5.34 -24.60 7.27
N TYR A 262 5.09 -25.90 7.04
CA TYR A 262 5.29 -26.93 8.05
C TYR A 262 6.70 -27.51 7.94
N LEU A 263 7.41 -27.59 9.06
CA LEU A 263 8.67 -28.33 9.14
C LEU A 263 8.33 -29.80 9.44
N LEU A 264 7.97 -30.60 8.41
CA LEU A 264 7.67 -32.02 8.61
C LEU A 264 8.94 -32.87 8.45
N LEU A 265 9.52 -33.27 9.59
CA LEU A 265 10.33 -34.46 9.74
C LEU A 265 9.39 -35.67 9.88
N ASP A 266 8.72 -36.12 8.80
CA ASP A 266 8.37 -37.54 8.62
C ASP A 266 7.46 -37.76 7.40
N ILE A 267 7.86 -38.75 6.60
CA ILE A 267 7.26 -39.14 5.34
C ILE A 267 6.20 -40.20 5.67
N ASN A 268 4.91 -39.84 5.69
CA ASN A 268 3.79 -40.81 5.48
C ASN A 268 2.37 -40.22 5.46
N SER A 269 2.15 -38.91 5.29
CA SER A 269 0.80 -38.37 5.09
C SER A 269 0.82 -37.16 4.17
N ALA A 270 -0.17 -37.07 3.29
CA ALA A 270 -0.30 -36.06 2.23
C ALA A 270 -0.53 -34.65 2.81
N VAL A 271 0.55 -33.97 3.17
CA VAL A 271 0.56 -32.60 3.71
C VAL A 271 1.73 -31.84 3.09
N LEU A 272 1.53 -30.56 2.82
CA LEU A 272 2.45 -29.59 2.21
C LEU A 272 3.92 -29.82 2.58
N VAL A 273 4.75 -30.13 1.57
CA VAL A 273 6.21 -30.24 1.71
C VAL A 273 6.86 -29.04 1.03
N VAL A 274 7.32 -28.06 1.82
CA VAL A 274 8.29 -27.05 1.38
C VAL A 274 9.68 -27.58 1.74
N ALA A 275 10.31 -28.32 0.82
CA ALA A 275 11.69 -28.74 0.96
C ALA A 275 12.63 -27.64 0.42
N ILE A 276 13.17 -26.79 1.29
CA ILE A 276 14.36 -25.98 0.98
C ILE A 276 15.57 -26.83 1.38
N GLY A 277 16.01 -27.71 0.47
CA GLY A 277 17.14 -28.60 0.71
C GLY A 277 17.35 -29.57 -0.44
N THR A 278 18.45 -29.37 -1.17
CA THR A 278 18.98 -30.14 -2.30
C THR A 278 18.31 -31.48 -2.63
N ARG A 279 17.52 -31.46 -3.72
CA ARG A 279 17.04 -32.55 -4.60
C ARG A 279 15.54 -32.89 -4.45
N GLU A 280 14.85 -32.57 -5.55
CA GLU A 280 13.46 -32.89 -5.93
C GLU A 280 12.33 -32.15 -5.20
N VAL A 281 11.63 -31.30 -5.96
CA VAL A 281 10.41 -30.59 -5.55
C VAL A 281 9.19 -31.31 -6.11
N THR A 282 8.54 -32.10 -5.26
CA THR A 282 7.20 -32.64 -5.50
C THR A 282 6.19 -31.77 -4.76
N LEU A 283 5.56 -30.84 -5.47
CA LEU A 283 4.54 -29.95 -4.92
C LEU A 283 3.17 -30.64 -4.96
N PHE A 284 2.60 -30.90 -3.79
CA PHE A 284 1.19 -31.29 -3.66
C PHE A 284 0.37 -30.05 -3.30
N TYR A 285 -0.55 -29.71 -4.19
CA TYR A 285 -1.43 -28.54 -4.11
C TYR A 285 -2.71 -28.93 -3.35
N SER A 286 -2.94 -28.33 -2.19
CA SER A 286 -4.29 -28.19 -1.62
C SER A 286 -4.65 -26.71 -1.68
N SER A 287 -5.75 -26.38 -2.34
CA SER A 287 -6.28 -25.01 -2.40
C SER A 287 -6.68 -24.44 -1.04
N GLU A 288 -6.72 -25.27 0.01
CA GLU A 288 -7.16 -24.88 1.36
C GLU A 288 -6.02 -24.29 2.21
N GLU A 289 -4.75 -24.42 1.81
CA GLU A 289 -3.59 -23.94 2.60
C GLU A 289 -2.88 -22.71 2.00
N VAL A 290 -3.26 -22.28 0.79
CA VAL A 290 -2.74 -21.07 0.13
C VAL A 290 -3.76 -19.95 0.24
N HIS A 291 -3.40 -18.91 0.97
CA HIS A 291 -4.20 -17.70 1.11
C HIS A 291 -3.78 -16.66 0.06
N ILE A 292 -4.73 -16.26 -0.79
CA ILE A 292 -4.55 -15.20 -1.78
C ILE A 292 -5.29 -13.97 -1.26
N ASP A 293 -4.58 -12.88 -1.00
CA ASP A 293 -5.19 -11.64 -0.53
C ASP A 293 -5.88 -10.92 -1.70
N LEU A 294 -7.15 -11.26 -1.92
CA LEU A 294 -7.99 -10.62 -2.93
C LEU A 294 -8.37 -9.18 -2.56
N SER A 295 -8.26 -8.79 -1.28
CA SER A 295 -8.64 -7.46 -0.81
C SER A 295 -7.57 -6.39 -1.07
N SER A 296 -6.31 -6.81 -1.23
CA SER A 296 -5.18 -5.90 -1.51
C SER A 296 -4.63 -6.04 -2.93
N VAL A 297 -5.34 -6.68 -3.87
CA VAL A 297 -4.86 -6.82 -5.26
C VAL A 297 -4.61 -5.43 -5.87
N SER A 298 -3.40 -5.21 -6.36
CA SER A 298 -3.03 -3.97 -7.05
C SER A 298 -2.96 -4.19 -8.56
N HIS A 299 -3.43 -3.19 -9.32
CA HIS A 299 -3.35 -3.17 -10.77
C HIS A 299 -2.23 -2.21 -11.15
N ALA A 300 -1.10 -2.75 -11.62
CA ALA A 300 0.12 -1.97 -11.83
C ALA A 300 0.10 -1.13 -13.12
N ASN A 301 -0.84 -1.41 -14.03
CA ASN A 301 -1.12 -0.59 -15.21
C ASN A 301 -2.54 0.01 -15.15
N ARG A 302 -2.88 0.92 -16.08
CA ARG A 302 -4.17 1.61 -16.07
C ARG A 302 -5.34 0.63 -16.24
N PHE A 303 -6.33 0.68 -15.34
CA PHE A 303 -7.57 -0.11 -15.42
C PHE A 303 -8.39 0.16 -16.70
N GLY A 304 -8.41 1.42 -17.13
CA GLY A 304 -9.16 1.86 -18.31
C GLY A 304 -10.67 1.62 -18.17
N ASP A 305 -11.32 1.40 -19.30
CA ASP A 305 -12.77 1.15 -19.42
C ASP A 305 -13.11 -0.34 -19.59
N ALA A 306 -12.16 -1.22 -19.27
CA ALA A 306 -12.32 -2.67 -19.41
C ALA A 306 -13.49 -3.25 -18.58
N PRO A 307 -13.77 -2.80 -17.34
CA PRO A 307 -14.85 -3.37 -16.52
C PRO A 307 -16.20 -2.62 -16.61
N HIS A 308 -16.43 -1.75 -17.59
CA HIS A 308 -17.61 -0.86 -17.62
C HIS A 308 -18.98 -1.55 -17.45
N CYS A 309 -19.12 -2.79 -17.92
CA CYS A 309 -20.34 -3.60 -17.81
C CYS A 309 -20.67 -4.03 -16.37
N ILE A 310 -19.70 -4.01 -15.43
CA ILE A 310 -19.89 -4.47 -14.05
C ILE A 310 -19.77 -3.35 -13.01
N ILE A 311 -19.21 -2.19 -13.35
CA ILE A 311 -18.94 -1.09 -12.39
C ILE A 311 -20.19 -0.72 -11.57
N ASP A 312 -21.35 -0.58 -12.22
CA ASP A 312 -22.60 -0.18 -11.55
C ASP A 312 -23.34 -1.35 -10.86
N GLN A 313 -22.93 -2.60 -11.12
CA GLN A 313 -23.56 -3.79 -10.55
C GLN A 313 -22.79 -4.33 -9.35
N ASN A 314 -21.47 -4.44 -9.50
CA ASN A 314 -20.55 -4.87 -8.45
C ASN A 314 -19.15 -4.32 -8.72
N TYR A 315 -18.88 -3.16 -8.14
CA TYR A 315 -17.58 -2.50 -8.22
C TYR A 315 -16.41 -3.38 -7.76
N PHE A 316 -16.60 -4.30 -6.81
CA PHE A 316 -15.52 -5.17 -6.34
C PHE A 316 -15.04 -6.17 -7.40
N LEU A 317 -15.89 -6.53 -8.36
CA LEU A 317 -15.52 -7.38 -9.48
C LEU A 317 -14.84 -6.60 -10.61
N ALA A 318 -14.92 -5.27 -10.61
CA ALA A 318 -14.30 -4.43 -11.64
C ALA A 318 -12.78 -4.62 -11.69
N THR A 319 -12.15 -4.99 -10.57
CA THR A 319 -10.71 -5.31 -10.51
C THR A 319 -10.29 -6.42 -11.47
N TYR A 320 -11.16 -7.41 -11.70
CA TYR A 320 -10.84 -8.60 -12.49
C TYR A 320 -11.63 -8.67 -13.81
N CYS A 321 -12.70 -7.88 -13.95
CA CYS A 321 -13.60 -7.99 -15.08
C CYS A 321 -13.03 -7.32 -16.34
N VAL A 322 -13.00 -8.08 -17.44
CA VAL A 322 -12.84 -7.54 -18.80
C VAL A 322 -14.13 -7.82 -19.55
N CYS A 323 -14.89 -6.78 -19.88
CA CYS A 323 -16.19 -6.94 -20.52
C CYS A 323 -16.07 -7.57 -21.91
N LEU A 324 -16.99 -8.49 -22.23
CA LEU A 324 -16.93 -9.31 -23.45
C LEU A 324 -16.91 -8.49 -24.76
N ASP A 325 -17.56 -7.33 -24.76
CA ASP A 325 -17.57 -6.38 -25.88
C ASP A 325 -16.18 -5.76 -26.12
N LYS A 326 -15.38 -5.54 -25.06
CA LYS A 326 -13.98 -5.07 -25.18
C LYS A 326 -13.05 -6.14 -25.75
N VAL A 327 -13.33 -7.41 -25.49
CA VAL A 327 -12.54 -8.53 -26.06
C VAL A 327 -12.72 -8.63 -27.57
N SER A 328 -13.95 -8.42 -28.03
CA SER A 328 -14.33 -8.57 -29.44
C SER A 328 -13.69 -7.52 -30.35
N LEU A 329 -13.36 -6.35 -29.81
CA LEU A 329 -12.73 -5.23 -30.54
C LEU A 329 -11.22 -5.41 -30.78
N VAL A 330 -10.55 -6.33 -30.08
CA VAL A 330 -9.09 -6.58 -30.21
C VAL A 330 -8.78 -7.59 -31.33
N ASN A 331 -9.78 -8.37 -31.76
CA ASN A 331 -9.64 -9.39 -32.81
C ASN A 331 -10.06 -8.91 -34.22
N THR A 332 -10.26 -7.61 -34.41
CA THR A 332 -10.59 -6.96 -35.70
C THR A 332 -9.52 -5.95 -36.08
#